data_AF-A0AAN8X5K7-F1
#
_entry.id   AF-A0AAN8X5K7-F1
#
_cell.length_a   1.000
_cell.length_b   1.000
_cell.length_c   1.000
_cell.angle_alpha   90.00
_cell.angle_beta   90.00
_cell.angle_gamma   90.00
#
_symmetry.space_group_name_H-M   'P 1'
#
loop_
_entity.id
_entity.type
_entity.pdbx_description
1 polymer ?
#
loop_
_entity_poly.entity_id
_entity_poly.type
_entity_poly.pdbx_seq_one_letter_code
_entity_poly.pdbx_strand_id
1 'polypeptide(L)'
;MPTKPIDSRDLPRLCSEHRRYPILYKVEFKMAAKVEPHTTRHAFKEANECKNQNKRSLAYDYNRVVMDPIPGVPDSDYINASYVDSLLTPKAYVATQGPLENTIGDFWRMCWQQRTRLIVMLTKTFDFIK
;
A
#
# COMPACT_ATOMS: atom_id res chain seq x y z
N MET A 1 7.16 -12.12 -23.24
CA MET A 1 6.65 -11.21 -22.21
C MET A 1 5.17 -10.98 -22.49
N PRO A 2 4.27 -11.41 -21.60
CA PRO A 2 2.84 -11.31 -21.81
C PRO A 2 2.39 -9.85 -21.87
N THR A 3 1.61 -9.49 -22.88
CA THR A 3 0.99 -8.16 -23.01
C THR A 3 -0.54 -8.21 -22.89
N LYS A 4 -1.07 -9.40 -22.63
CA LYS A 4 -2.50 -9.71 -22.50
C LYS A 4 -2.67 -10.74 -21.37
N PRO A 5 -3.89 -10.87 -20.79
CA PRO A 5 -4.19 -11.94 -19.84
C PRO A 5 -3.80 -13.31 -20.39
N ILE A 6 -3.33 -14.18 -19.50
CA ILE A 6 -2.82 -15.51 -19.84
C ILE A 6 -3.86 -16.52 -19.40
N ASP A 7 -4.13 -17.51 -20.25
CA ASP A 7 -4.98 -18.64 -19.90
C ASP A 7 -4.33 -19.43 -18.76
N SER A 8 -5.12 -19.84 -17.76
CA SER A 8 -4.60 -20.54 -16.58
C SER A 8 -3.87 -21.84 -16.94
N ARG A 9 -4.23 -22.47 -18.07
CA ARG A 9 -3.58 -23.69 -18.58
C ARG A 9 -2.14 -23.45 -19.03
N ASP A 10 -1.82 -22.24 -19.48
CA ASP A 10 -0.49 -21.87 -19.97
C ASP A 10 0.46 -21.40 -18.84
N LEU A 11 -0.07 -21.08 -17.66
CA LEU A 11 0.69 -20.52 -16.55
C LEU A 11 1.87 -21.42 -16.09
N PRO A 12 1.73 -22.75 -15.96
CA PRO A 12 2.85 -23.61 -15.55
C PRO A 12 4.03 -23.58 -16.54
N ARG A 13 3.72 -23.52 -17.84
CA ARG A 13 4.73 -23.43 -18.91
C ARG A 13 5.50 -22.12 -18.81
N LEU A 14 4.79 -21.00 -18.71
CA LEU A 14 5.42 -19.68 -18.58
C LEU A 14 6.32 -19.58 -17.34
N CYS A 15 5.83 -20.04 -16.19
CA CYS A 15 6.61 -20.05 -14.96
C CYS A 15 7.90 -20.88 -15.10
N SER A 16 7.84 -22.01 -15.82
CA SER A 16 9.01 -22.85 -16.09
C SER A 16 10.03 -22.14 -16.98
N GLU A 17 9.57 -21.44 -18.03
CA GLU A 17 10.44 -20.62 -18.87
C GLU A 17 11.10 -19.47 -18.11
N HIS A 18 10.34 -18.75 -17.27
CA HIS A 18 10.90 -17.67 -16.47
C HIS A 18 11.91 -18.15 -15.41
N ARG A 19 11.70 -19.35 -14.83
CA ARG A 19 12.70 -19.96 -13.94
C ARG A 19 13.98 -20.33 -14.69
N ARG A 20 13.87 -20.80 -15.94
CA ARG A 20 15.02 -21.11 -16.79
C ARG A 20 15.79 -19.85 -17.22
N TYR A 21 15.06 -18.75 -17.45
CA TYR A 21 15.63 -17.46 -17.86
C TYR A 21 15.16 -16.33 -16.91
N PRO A 22 15.81 -16.16 -15.73
CA PRO A 22 15.38 -15.19 -14.72
C PRO A 22 15.30 -13.74 -15.20
N ILE A 23 16.01 -13.40 -16.28
CA ILE A 23 15.92 -12.09 -16.92
C ILE A 23 14.49 -11.76 -17.37
N LEU A 24 13.70 -12.76 -17.75
CA LEU A 24 12.32 -12.57 -18.18
C LEU A 24 11.46 -11.98 -17.06
N TYR A 25 11.53 -12.53 -15.84
CA TYR A 25 10.86 -11.94 -14.68
C TYR A 25 11.30 -10.50 -14.40
N LYS A 26 12.61 -10.21 -14.52
CA LYS A 26 13.15 -8.88 -14.25
C LYS A 26 12.64 -7.84 -15.26
N VAL A 27 12.58 -8.20 -16.55
CA VAL A 27 12.05 -7.29 -17.58
C VAL A 27 10.54 -7.13 -17.38
N GLU A 28 9.81 -8.21 -17.10
CA GLU A 28 8.35 -8.18 -16.91
C GLU A 28 7.97 -7.26 -15.76
N PHE A 29 8.61 -7.44 -14.61
CA PHE A 29 8.41 -6.61 -13.44
C PHE A 29 8.72 -5.13 -13.73
N LYS A 30 9.81 -4.83 -14.44
CA LYS A 30 10.16 -3.44 -14.79
C LYS A 30 9.11 -2.79 -15.69
N MET A 31 8.51 -3.53 -16.60
CA MET A 31 7.44 -3.02 -17.45
C MET A 31 6.16 -2.78 -16.63
N ALA A 32 5.80 -3.74 -15.76
CA ALA A 32 4.61 -3.64 -14.91
C ALA A 32 4.72 -2.56 -13.83
N ALA A 33 5.92 -2.33 -13.28
CA ALA A 33 6.18 -1.34 -12.23
C ALA A 33 6.35 0.09 -12.78
N LYS A 34 6.20 0.30 -14.09
CA LYS A 34 6.23 1.64 -14.68
C LYS A 34 4.92 2.35 -14.36
N VAL A 35 4.92 3.11 -13.28
CA VAL A 35 3.80 3.96 -12.85
C VAL A 35 4.07 5.43 -13.15
N GLU A 36 3.00 6.16 -13.41
CA GLU A 36 3.05 7.62 -13.48
C GLU A 36 3.29 8.20 -12.08
N PRO A 37 4.04 9.30 -11.96
CA PRO A 37 4.21 9.98 -10.69
C PRO A 37 2.87 10.59 -10.26
N HIS A 38 2.44 10.29 -9.04
CA HIS A 38 1.27 10.88 -8.41
C HIS A 38 1.66 11.75 -7.21
N THR A 39 0.80 12.71 -6.87
CA THR A 39 1.08 13.64 -5.78
C THR A 39 0.89 12.99 -4.41
N THR A 40 1.66 13.44 -3.44
CA THR A 40 1.64 13.00 -2.03
C THR A 40 1.68 14.21 -1.09
N ARG A 41 1.00 15.31 -1.47
CA ARG A 41 1.06 16.62 -0.79
C ARG A 41 0.63 16.52 0.67
N HIS A 42 -0.39 15.72 0.99
CA HIS A 42 -0.85 15.55 2.38
C HIS A 42 0.19 14.87 3.26
N ALA A 43 0.93 13.90 2.69
CA ALA A 43 1.99 13.19 3.41
C ALA A 43 3.20 14.09 3.73
N PHE A 44 3.43 15.14 2.93
CA PHE A 44 4.51 16.11 3.10
C PHE A 44 4.15 17.33 3.96
N LYS A 45 2.94 17.40 4.52
CA LYS A 45 2.62 18.46 5.49
C LYS A 45 3.46 18.29 6.76
N GLU A 46 3.90 19.40 7.34
CA GLU A 46 4.75 19.41 8.55
C GLU A 46 4.15 18.58 9.70
N ALA A 47 2.85 18.72 9.95
CA ALA A 47 2.12 17.96 10.97
C ALA A 47 2.00 16.45 10.69
N ASN A 48 2.27 16.01 9.45
CA ASN A 48 2.12 14.64 9.00
C ASN A 48 3.44 13.91 8.77
N GLU A 49 4.56 14.63 8.67
CA GLU A 49 5.87 14.00 8.43
C GLU A 49 6.21 12.93 9.48
N CYS A 50 5.92 13.21 10.76
CA CYS A 50 6.16 12.29 11.87
C CYS A 50 5.21 11.08 11.90
N LYS A 51 4.19 11.05 11.05
CA LYS A 51 3.24 9.93 10.92
C LYS A 51 3.70 8.91 9.87
N ASN A 52 4.77 9.19 9.12
CA ASN A 52 5.27 8.34 8.04
C ASN A 52 6.48 7.52 8.50
N GLN A 53 6.36 6.19 8.53
CA GLN A 53 7.48 5.31 8.92
C GLN A 53 8.64 5.34 7.93
N ASN A 54 8.34 5.46 6.63
CA ASN A 54 9.34 5.50 5.56
C ASN A 54 9.00 6.62 4.55
N LYS A 55 9.87 7.63 4.44
CA LYS A 55 9.68 8.77 3.52
C LYS A 55 9.68 8.38 2.04
N ARG A 56 10.10 7.15 1.68
CA ARG A 56 10.04 6.62 0.32
C ARG A 56 8.70 5.95 -0.02
N SER A 57 7.86 5.69 0.99
CA SER A 57 6.59 4.99 0.84
C SER A 57 5.46 5.83 1.46
N LEU A 58 4.88 6.70 0.64
CA LEU A 58 3.84 7.65 1.04
C LEU A 58 2.54 7.36 0.30
N ALA A 59 1.41 7.55 0.99
CA ALA A 59 0.09 7.46 0.38
C ALA A 59 -0.11 8.57 -0.67
N TYR A 60 -0.65 8.19 -1.83
CA TYR A 60 -1.00 9.16 -2.87
C TYR A 60 -2.26 9.94 -2.48
N ASP A 61 -2.32 11.21 -2.88
CA ASP A 61 -3.43 12.10 -2.50
C ASP A 61 -4.80 11.60 -3.02
N TYR A 62 -4.82 10.94 -4.19
CA TYR A 62 -6.06 10.54 -4.86
C TYR A 62 -6.72 9.30 -4.24
N ASN A 63 -5.96 8.42 -3.55
CA ASN A 63 -6.48 7.19 -2.96
C ASN A 63 -6.13 7.02 -1.48
N ARG A 64 -5.56 8.03 -0.82
CA ARG A 64 -5.34 7.96 0.63
C ARG A 64 -6.66 7.74 1.38
N VAL A 65 -6.56 7.08 2.54
CA VAL A 65 -7.65 7.06 3.50
C VAL A 65 -7.72 8.43 4.19
N VAL A 66 -8.89 9.06 4.14
CA VAL A 66 -9.16 10.33 4.81
C VAL A 66 -10.01 10.03 6.04
N MET A 67 -9.48 10.31 7.23
CA MET A 67 -10.22 10.13 8.49
C MET A 67 -11.06 11.36 8.80
N ASP A 68 -12.10 11.19 9.62
CA ASP A 68 -12.87 12.33 10.13
C ASP A 68 -11.93 13.27 10.92
N PRO A 69 -11.91 14.57 10.62
CA PRO A 69 -11.04 15.52 11.29
C PRO A 69 -11.45 15.69 12.75
N ILE A 70 -10.46 15.78 13.63
CA ILE A 70 -10.64 16.09 15.05
C ILE A 70 -10.64 17.61 15.21
N PRO A 71 -11.70 18.20 15.80
CA PRO A 71 -11.76 19.64 16.06
C PRO A 71 -10.54 20.14 16.84
N GLY A 72 -9.89 21.20 16.35
CA GLY A 72 -8.72 21.81 17.00
C GLY A 72 -7.39 21.08 16.76
N VAL A 73 -7.38 19.96 16.03
CA VAL A 73 -6.15 19.23 15.69
C VAL A 73 -5.88 19.34 14.18
N PRO A 74 -4.91 20.16 13.75
CA PRO A 74 -4.54 20.28 12.35
C PRO A 74 -4.15 18.93 11.74
N ASP A 75 -4.56 18.69 10.49
CA ASP A 75 -4.20 17.50 9.71
C ASP A 75 -4.46 16.16 10.42
N SER A 76 -5.44 16.15 11.33
CA SER A 76 -5.93 14.95 12.01
C SER A 76 -6.71 14.00 11.08
N ASP A 77 -6.92 14.37 9.83
CA ASP A 77 -7.52 13.52 8.79
C ASP A 77 -6.51 12.57 8.13
N TYR A 78 -5.22 12.73 8.42
CA TYR A 78 -4.15 12.00 7.75
C TYR A 78 -3.67 10.76 8.54
N ILE A 79 -3.59 9.65 7.81
CA ILE A 79 -2.86 8.43 8.14
C ILE A 79 -2.18 7.92 6.86
N ASN A 80 -1.00 7.31 6.96
CA ASN A 80 -0.31 6.74 5.80
C ASN A 80 -0.94 5.40 5.38
N ALA A 81 -2.10 5.50 4.74
CA ALA A 81 -2.89 4.39 4.24
C ALA A 81 -3.55 4.76 2.90
N SER A 82 -3.71 3.78 2.01
CA SER A 82 -4.33 3.95 0.69
C SER A 82 -5.36 2.87 0.42
N TYR A 83 -6.45 3.23 -0.24
CA TYR A 83 -7.40 2.27 -0.80
C TYR A 83 -6.77 1.53 -1.99
N VAL A 84 -6.99 0.23 -2.03
CA VAL A 84 -6.57 -0.65 -3.11
C VAL A 84 -7.79 -1.44 -3.60
N ASP A 85 -7.95 -1.47 -4.91
CA ASP A 85 -9.03 -2.19 -5.56
C ASP A 85 -8.77 -3.70 -5.55
N SER A 86 -9.84 -4.50 -5.51
CA SER A 86 -9.77 -5.90 -5.92
C SER A 86 -10.09 -6.02 -7.40
N LEU A 87 -10.07 -7.25 -7.92
CA LEU A 87 -10.50 -7.52 -9.29
C LEU A 87 -11.97 -7.12 -9.56
N LEU A 88 -12.82 -7.13 -8.52
CA LEU A 88 -14.27 -6.97 -8.65
C LEU A 88 -14.84 -5.78 -7.89
N THR A 89 -14.12 -5.26 -6.89
CA THR A 89 -14.64 -4.27 -5.97
C THR A 89 -13.62 -3.14 -5.81
N PRO A 90 -14.01 -1.90 -6.15
CA PRO A 90 -13.16 -0.74 -5.88
C PRO A 90 -13.04 -0.54 -4.36
N LYS A 91 -11.87 -0.07 -3.91
CA LYS A 91 -11.55 0.17 -2.49
C LYS A 91 -11.79 -1.05 -1.59
N ALA A 92 -11.57 -2.25 -2.11
CA ALA A 92 -11.76 -3.50 -1.38
C ALA A 92 -10.82 -3.65 -0.19
N TYR A 93 -9.62 -3.07 -0.29
CA TYR A 93 -8.58 -3.19 0.72
C TYR A 93 -8.06 -1.81 1.12
N VAL A 94 -7.51 -1.76 2.33
CA VAL A 94 -6.68 -0.64 2.80
C VAL A 94 -5.27 -1.16 2.99
N ALA A 95 -4.33 -0.65 2.20
CA ALA A 95 -2.90 -0.86 2.40
C ALA A 95 -2.36 0.25 3.30
N THR A 96 -1.77 -0.10 4.44
CA THR A 96 -1.23 0.87 5.41
C THR A 96 0.14 0.42 5.90
N GLN A 97 0.96 1.36 6.35
CA GLN A 97 2.19 1.05 7.09
C GLN A 97 1.88 0.35 8.42
N GLY A 98 2.91 -0.24 9.03
CA GLY A 98 2.85 -0.61 10.45
C GLY A 98 2.67 0.65 11.31
N PRO A 99 1.76 0.66 12.29
CA PRO A 99 1.57 1.83 13.13
C PRO A 99 2.83 2.11 13.95
N LEU A 100 3.28 3.36 13.90
CA LEU A 100 4.27 3.95 14.80
C LEU A 100 3.63 4.19 16.17
N GLU A 101 4.43 4.34 17.23
CA GLU A 101 3.95 4.62 18.60
C GLU A 101 2.97 5.81 18.64
N ASN A 102 3.28 6.90 17.93
CA ASN A 102 2.45 8.11 17.83
C ASN A 102 1.24 7.98 16.90
N THR A 103 1.06 6.85 16.19
CA THR A 103 -0.03 6.63 15.22
C THR A 103 -0.91 5.42 15.54
N ILE A 104 -0.69 4.75 16.68
CA ILE A 104 -1.53 3.61 17.11
C ILE A 104 -3.01 4.03 17.24
N GLY A 105 -3.26 5.22 17.81
CA GLY A 105 -4.61 5.78 17.94
C GLY A 105 -5.26 6.05 16.57
N ASP A 106 -4.50 6.64 15.64
CA ASP A 106 -4.95 6.89 14.28
C ASP A 106 -5.28 5.60 13.53
N PHE A 107 -4.45 4.55 13.70
CA PHE A 107 -4.69 3.23 13.12
C PHE A 107 -6.02 2.63 13.59
N TRP A 108 -6.29 2.64 14.89
CA TRP A 108 -7.56 2.10 15.41
C TRP A 108 -8.76 2.97 15.05
N ARG A 109 -8.60 4.30 15.03
CA ARG A 109 -9.62 5.24 14.55
C ARG A 109 -9.97 4.97 13.09
N MET A 110 -8.97 4.74 12.24
CA MET A 110 -9.17 4.33 10.85
C MET A 110 -9.94 3.00 10.77
N CYS A 111 -9.52 1.96 11.50
CA CYS A 111 -10.21 0.67 11.50
C CYS A 111 -11.68 0.80 11.91
N TRP A 112 -11.97 1.62 12.92
CA TRP A 112 -13.33 1.89 13.37
C TRP A 112 -14.18 2.59 12.31
N GLN A 113 -13.68 3.72 11.77
CA GLN A 113 -14.39 4.52 10.77
C GLN A 113 -14.64 3.73 9.47
N GLN A 114 -13.66 2.91 9.06
CA GLN A 114 -13.77 2.04 7.88
C GLN A 114 -14.59 0.76 8.14
N ARG A 115 -15.07 0.55 9.36
CA ARG A 115 -15.78 -0.67 9.78
C ARG A 115 -14.98 -1.95 9.46
N THR A 116 -13.67 -1.88 9.62
CA THR A 116 -12.74 -2.97 9.34
C THR A 116 -13.03 -4.18 10.23
N ARG A 117 -13.18 -5.35 9.63
CA ARG A 117 -13.45 -6.62 10.34
C ARG A 117 -12.26 -7.56 10.39
N LEU A 118 -11.26 -7.35 9.53
CA LEU A 118 -10.09 -8.20 9.39
C LEU A 118 -8.85 -7.33 9.21
N ILE A 119 -7.82 -7.62 10.00
CA ILE A 119 -6.49 -7.01 9.87
C ILE A 119 -5.53 -8.14 9.51
N VAL A 120 -4.77 -7.97 8.42
CA VAL A 120 -3.76 -8.93 7.97
C VAL A 120 -2.38 -8.28 8.14
N MET A 121 -1.60 -8.78 9.09
CA MET A 121 -0.23 -8.33 9.34
C MET A 121 0.77 -9.29 8.69
N LEU A 122 1.56 -8.78 7.73
CA LEU A 122 2.50 -9.58 6.93
C LEU A 122 3.96 -9.51 7.44
N THR A 123 4.17 -9.00 8.65
CA THR A 123 5.51 -8.83 9.26
C THR A 123 5.48 -9.20 10.73
N LYS A 124 6.67 -9.44 11.31
CA LYS A 124 6.86 -9.47 12.76
C LYS A 124 7.01 -8.04 13.30
N THR A 125 6.76 -7.85 14.59
CA THR A 125 7.00 -6.56 15.29
C THR A 125 8.48 -6.26 15.44
N PHE A 126 9.30 -7.30 15.60
CA PHE A 126 10.75 -7.24 15.58
C PHE A 126 11.24 -8.31 14.62
N ASP A 127 12.10 -7.92 13.69
CA ASP A 127 12.84 -8.86 12.87
C ASP A 127 14.30 -8.82 13.31
N PHE A 128 14.75 -9.90 13.97
CA PHE A 128 16.15 -10.08 14.32
C PHE A 128 16.89 -10.55 13.07
N ILE A 129 17.01 -9.68 12.07
CA ILE A 129 17.90 -9.94 10.95
C ILE A 129 19.28 -9.40 11.34
N LYS A 130 20.16 -10.32 11.73
CA LYS A 130 21.62 -10.13 11.70
C LYS A 130 22.10 -10.00 10.26
#